data_AF-A0A5C7PLF5-F1
#
_entry.id   AF-A0A5C7PLF5-F1
#
_cell.length_a   1.000
_cell.length_b   1.000
_cell.length_c   1.000
_cell.angle_alpha   90.00
_cell.angle_beta   90.00
_cell.angle_gamma   90.00
#
_symmetry.space_group_name_H-M   'P 1'
#
loop_
_entity.id
_entity.type
_entity.pdbx_description
1 polymer ?
#
loop_
_entity_poly.entity_id
_entity_poly.type
_entity_poly.pdbx_seq_one_letter_code
_entity_poly.pdbx_strand_id
1 'polypeptide(L)'
;MEIRTKREMYSLQQRGLLGNYLQTYTWREFNLVKPKGTFGFRHRTRSGSPLFRKGMDEVEVHRYIRDMLADKVIGEQDVVVSVDTSLVEGRRTLQGEVMRSVSGHGLGLTLCYSQLFSQWTCREEMRQPKLITKHGLEADAMLKQFLDERSYDWMRELCDMYPEAVTEFTSFDCRVGSFGWNTLFWEVRNY
;
A
#
# COMPACT_ATOMS: atom_id res chain seq x y z
N MET A 1 -5.88 2.70 -19.85
CA MET A 1 -7.11 2.80 -19.03
C MET A 1 -6.89 3.88 -17.98
N GLU A 2 -7.91 4.55 -17.48
CA GLU A 2 -7.76 5.63 -16.48
C GLU A 2 -8.50 5.25 -15.20
N ILE A 3 -7.87 5.48 -14.03
CA ILE A 3 -8.50 5.33 -12.71
C ILE A 3 -8.89 6.72 -12.24
N ARG A 4 -10.19 7.02 -12.21
CA ARG A 4 -10.71 8.39 -12.00
C ARG A 4 -10.96 8.73 -10.55
N THR A 5 -11.17 7.72 -9.71
CA THR A 5 -11.50 7.95 -8.30
C THR A 5 -10.79 6.96 -7.39
N LYS A 6 -10.55 7.40 -6.15
CA LYS A 6 -10.03 6.52 -5.10
C LYS A 6 -10.92 5.31 -4.81
N ARG A 7 -12.25 5.46 -4.98
CA ARG A 7 -13.22 4.37 -4.83
C ARG A 7 -13.05 3.30 -5.90
N GLU A 8 -12.85 3.73 -7.15
CA GLU A 8 -12.57 2.84 -8.27
C GLU A 8 -11.26 2.06 -8.05
N MET A 9 -10.20 2.76 -7.63
CA MET A 9 -8.91 2.14 -7.28
C MET A 9 -9.08 1.02 -6.25
N TYR A 10 -9.76 1.29 -5.13
CA TYR A 10 -10.00 0.26 -4.11
C TYR A 10 -10.84 -0.91 -4.64
N SER A 11 -11.80 -0.66 -5.53
CA SER A 11 -12.59 -1.73 -6.15
C SER A 11 -11.73 -2.64 -7.03
N LEU A 12 -10.81 -2.07 -7.81
CA LEU A 12 -9.85 -2.84 -8.62
C LEU A 12 -8.87 -3.63 -7.75
N GLN A 13 -8.35 -3.01 -6.68
CA GLN A 13 -7.44 -3.66 -5.74
C GLN A 13 -8.09 -4.85 -5.03
N GLN A 14 -9.34 -4.71 -4.56
CA GLN A 14 -10.10 -5.80 -3.93
C GLN A 14 -10.38 -6.98 -4.87
N ARG A 15 -10.39 -6.73 -6.18
CA ARG A 15 -10.49 -7.78 -7.22
C ARG A 15 -9.13 -8.36 -7.62
N GLY A 16 -8.04 -7.92 -6.98
CA GLY A 16 -6.68 -8.37 -7.29
C GLY A 16 -6.12 -7.81 -8.61
N LEU A 17 -6.76 -6.80 -9.21
CA LEU A 17 -6.37 -6.28 -10.54
C LEU A 17 -5.20 -5.29 -10.48
N LEU A 18 -4.83 -4.82 -9.28
CA LEU A 18 -3.71 -3.88 -9.09
C LEU A 18 -2.47 -4.55 -8.50
N GLY A 19 -2.39 -5.88 -8.55
CA GLY A 19 -1.25 -6.65 -8.04
C GLY A 19 -1.37 -6.98 -6.57
N ASN A 20 -0.25 -7.30 -5.94
CA ASN A 20 -0.20 -7.73 -4.55
C ASN A 20 -0.63 -6.61 -3.58
N TYR A 21 -1.51 -6.94 -2.64
CA TYR A 21 -2.16 -6.00 -1.73
C TYR A 21 -2.31 -6.61 -0.33
N LEU A 22 -2.60 -5.78 0.67
CA LEU A 22 -3.00 -6.26 1.98
C LEU A 22 -4.44 -6.72 1.97
N GLN A 23 -4.68 -7.95 2.42
CA GLN A 23 -6.04 -8.41 2.64
C GLN A 23 -6.74 -7.50 3.67
N THR A 24 -7.90 -6.99 3.28
CA THR A 24 -8.76 -6.18 4.15
C THR A 24 -10.10 -6.87 4.35
N TYR A 25 -10.71 -6.61 5.50
CA TYR A 25 -12.00 -7.12 5.91
C TYR A 25 -12.85 -5.95 6.41
N THR A 26 -14.13 -5.96 6.08
CA THR A 26 -15.12 -5.23 6.86
C THR A 26 -15.20 -5.81 8.27
N TRP A 27 -15.74 -5.05 9.23
CA TRP A 27 -15.93 -5.57 10.59
C TRP A 27 -16.73 -6.88 10.63
N ARG A 28 -17.78 -6.96 9.81
CA ARG A 28 -18.61 -8.17 9.70
C ARG A 28 -17.80 -9.37 9.18
N GLU A 29 -17.02 -9.18 8.12
CA GLU A 29 -16.19 -10.25 7.56
C GLU A 29 -15.10 -10.68 8.54
N PHE A 30 -14.47 -9.74 9.24
CA PHE A 30 -13.45 -10.03 10.24
C PHE A 30 -13.98 -10.96 11.34
N ASN A 31 -15.17 -10.66 11.88
CA ASN A 31 -15.83 -11.50 12.89
C ASN A 31 -16.23 -12.88 12.37
N LEU A 32 -16.57 -12.99 11.09
CA LEU A 32 -16.99 -14.24 10.47
C LEU A 32 -15.79 -15.14 10.15
N VAL A 33 -14.76 -14.59 9.51
CA VAL A 33 -13.59 -15.31 9.02
C VAL A 33 -12.60 -15.60 10.15
N LYS A 34 -12.52 -14.72 11.15
CA LYS A 34 -11.55 -14.78 12.26
C LYS A 34 -10.12 -15.03 11.75
N PRO A 35 -9.60 -14.12 10.92
CA PRO A 35 -8.24 -14.28 10.39
C PRO A 35 -7.24 -14.34 11.54
N LYS A 36 -6.09 -14.98 11.31
CA LYS A 36 -4.98 -15.03 12.27
C LYS A 36 -3.89 -14.03 11.88
N GLY A 37 -3.21 -13.46 12.86
CA GLY A 37 -2.06 -12.59 12.66
C GLY A 37 -2.13 -11.33 13.50
N THR A 38 -1.37 -10.33 13.07
CA THR A 38 -1.48 -8.95 13.54
C THR A 38 -2.35 -8.14 12.60
N PHE A 39 -2.99 -7.11 13.14
CA PHE A 39 -4.00 -6.36 12.43
C PHE A 39 -3.78 -4.86 12.52
N GLY A 40 -4.27 -4.20 11.48
CA GLY A 40 -4.30 -2.78 11.32
C GLY A 40 -5.76 -2.36 11.30
N PHE A 41 -6.10 -1.39 12.11
CA PHE A 41 -7.41 -0.77 12.08
C PHE A 41 -7.34 0.50 11.24
N ARG A 42 -8.26 0.63 10.30
CA ARG A 42 -8.44 1.84 9.51
C ARG A 42 -9.91 2.24 9.42
N HIS A 43 -10.16 3.51 9.68
CA HIS A 43 -11.47 4.12 9.51
C HIS A 43 -11.71 4.56 8.06
N ARG A 44 -12.87 4.22 7.46
CA ARG A 44 -13.19 4.50 6.05
C ARG A 44 -13.60 5.93 5.75
N THR A 45 -14.31 6.62 6.64
CA THR A 45 -15.01 7.86 6.28
C THR A 45 -14.08 9.06 6.10
N ARG A 46 -12.83 8.98 6.59
CA ARG A 46 -11.84 10.05 6.41
C ARG A 46 -10.51 9.49 5.92
N SER A 47 -10.19 9.75 4.64
CA SER A 47 -8.87 9.46 4.09
C SER A 47 -7.79 10.20 4.89
N GLY A 48 -6.79 9.47 5.39
CA GLY A 48 -5.76 10.03 6.27
C GLY A 48 -6.25 10.32 7.70
N SER A 49 -7.32 9.64 8.16
CA SER A 49 -7.77 9.72 9.55
C SER A 49 -6.63 9.42 10.53
N PRO A 50 -6.49 10.20 11.62
CA PRO A 50 -5.55 9.87 12.71
C PRO A 50 -5.96 8.60 13.47
N LEU A 51 -7.15 8.05 13.18
CA LEU A 51 -7.67 6.79 13.70
C LEU A 51 -7.12 5.60 12.90
N PHE A 52 -5.81 5.61 12.65
CA PHE A 52 -5.07 4.45 12.18
C PHE A 52 -4.31 3.86 13.36
N ARG A 53 -4.43 2.54 13.51
CA ARG A 53 -3.68 1.76 14.48
C ARG A 53 -3.14 0.53 13.77
N LYS A 54 -1.94 0.12 14.16
CA LYS A 54 -1.20 -1.01 13.59
C LYS A 54 -0.65 -1.87 14.73
N GLY A 55 -0.30 -3.11 14.40
CA GLY A 55 0.35 -4.05 15.32
C GLY A 55 -0.59 -4.59 16.40
N MET A 56 -1.90 -4.57 16.14
CA MET A 56 -2.89 -5.02 17.11
C MET A 56 -3.11 -6.52 17.01
N ASP A 57 -3.26 -7.20 18.15
CA ASP A 57 -3.79 -8.56 18.16
C ASP A 57 -5.34 -8.59 18.00
N GLU A 58 -5.91 -9.79 17.87
CA GLU A 58 -7.38 -9.96 17.72
C GLU A 58 -8.15 -9.34 18.90
N VAL A 59 -7.71 -9.59 20.14
CA VAL A 59 -8.39 -9.10 21.35
C VAL A 59 -8.36 -7.58 21.39
N GLU A 60 -7.24 -6.97 21.05
CA GLU A 60 -7.07 -5.53 20.96
C GLU A 60 -7.94 -4.90 19.89
N VAL A 61 -8.04 -5.52 18.70
CA VAL A 61 -8.95 -5.08 17.62
C VAL A 61 -10.39 -5.08 18.10
N HIS A 62 -10.82 -6.18 18.70
CA HIS A 62 -12.18 -6.31 19.22
C HIS A 62 -12.50 -5.29 20.31
N ARG A 63 -11.58 -5.08 21.26
CA ARG A 63 -11.75 -4.07 22.32
C ARG A 63 -11.83 -2.67 21.72
N TYR A 64 -10.87 -2.29 20.88
CA TYR A 64 -10.79 -0.96 20.30
C TYR A 64 -12.03 -0.61 19.47
N ILE A 65 -12.46 -1.52 18.59
CA ILE A 65 -13.66 -1.28 17.77
C ILE A 65 -14.92 -1.21 18.63
N ARG A 66 -15.05 -2.08 19.64
CA ARG A 66 -16.19 -2.04 20.57
C ARG A 66 -16.28 -0.70 21.29
N ASP A 67 -15.17 -0.19 21.81
CA ASP A 67 -15.12 1.09 22.52
C ASP A 67 -15.54 2.23 21.57
N MET A 68 -15.00 2.25 20.34
CA MET A 68 -15.35 3.27 19.35
C MET A 68 -16.83 3.21 18.89
N LEU A 69 -17.41 2.02 18.79
CA LEU A 69 -18.84 1.83 18.46
C LEU A 69 -19.73 2.28 19.62
N ALA A 70 -19.36 1.94 20.86
CA ALA A 70 -20.09 2.33 22.07
C ALA A 70 -20.13 3.86 22.24
N ASP A 71 -19.00 4.51 21.96
CA ASP A 71 -18.86 5.97 22.02
C ASP A 71 -19.47 6.67 20.78
N LYS A 72 -20.03 5.92 19.83
CA LYS A 72 -20.60 6.42 18.56
C LYS A 72 -19.61 7.26 17.74
N VAL A 73 -18.31 6.99 17.88
CA VAL A 73 -17.25 7.65 17.11
C VAL A 73 -17.28 7.18 15.65
N ILE A 74 -17.66 5.92 15.44
CA ILE A 74 -17.74 5.26 14.12
C ILE A 74 -19.01 4.42 14.01
N GLY A 75 -19.49 4.16 12.79
CA GLY A 75 -20.45 3.10 12.50
C GLY A 75 -19.78 1.79 12.12
N GLU A 76 -20.48 0.66 12.24
CA GLU A 76 -19.92 -0.66 11.86
C GLU A 76 -19.51 -0.71 10.39
N GLN A 77 -20.27 -0.05 9.51
CA GLN A 77 -20.00 0.03 8.08
C GLN A 77 -18.72 0.83 7.75
N ASP A 78 -18.22 1.61 8.71
CA ASP A 78 -17.07 2.50 8.55
C ASP A 78 -15.75 1.83 8.96
N VAL A 79 -15.82 0.61 9.50
CA VAL A 79 -14.68 -0.14 10.00
C VAL A 79 -14.06 -1.00 8.91
N VAL A 80 -12.76 -0.83 8.70
CA VAL A 80 -11.93 -1.76 7.94
C VAL A 80 -10.79 -2.27 8.82
N VAL A 81 -10.64 -3.58 8.83
CA VAL A 81 -9.52 -4.27 9.47
C VAL A 81 -8.65 -4.87 8.37
N SER A 82 -7.38 -4.49 8.33
CA SER A 82 -6.39 -5.10 7.43
C SER A 82 -5.55 -6.12 8.18
N VAL A 83 -5.19 -7.22 7.51
CA VAL A 83 -4.06 -8.04 7.97
C VAL A 83 -2.82 -7.16 7.87
N ASP A 84 -2.18 -6.94 9.00
CA ASP A 84 -1.11 -5.96 9.10
C ASP A 84 0.24 -6.60 8.90
N THR A 85 1.01 -5.97 8.03
CA THR A 85 2.42 -6.26 7.79
C THR A 85 3.33 -5.49 8.75
N SER A 86 2.83 -4.89 9.83
CA SER A 86 3.67 -4.22 10.83
C SER A 86 4.71 -5.14 11.47
N LEU A 87 4.45 -6.45 11.55
CA LEU A 87 5.46 -7.45 11.93
C LEU A 87 6.66 -7.53 10.96
N VAL A 88 6.50 -7.03 9.73
CA VAL A 88 7.55 -6.93 8.72
C VAL A 88 7.95 -5.47 8.44
N GLU A 89 7.56 -4.50 9.27
CA GLU A 89 7.97 -3.10 9.08
C GLU A 89 9.49 -2.91 9.18
N GLY A 90 10.16 -3.70 10.03
CA GLY A 90 11.62 -3.76 10.12
C GLY A 90 12.29 -4.48 8.93
N ARG A 91 11.49 -4.98 7.99
CA ARG A 91 11.91 -5.72 6.79
C ARG A 91 11.60 -4.96 5.50
N ARG A 92 11.13 -3.71 5.60
CA ARG A 92 10.95 -2.82 4.45
C ARG A 92 12.30 -2.51 3.81
N THR A 93 12.35 -2.56 2.48
CA THR A 93 13.59 -2.40 1.70
C THR A 93 13.56 -1.26 0.72
N LEU A 94 12.38 -0.86 0.25
CA LEU A 94 12.19 0.31 -0.59
C LEU A 94 10.75 0.79 -0.47
N GLN A 95 10.53 2.09 -0.37
CA GLN A 95 9.21 2.67 -0.50
C GLN A 95 9.27 3.83 -1.48
N GLY A 96 8.34 3.87 -2.41
CA GLY A 96 8.37 4.92 -3.41
C GLY A 96 7.17 4.95 -4.32
N GLU A 97 7.29 5.83 -5.29
CA GLU A 97 6.35 6.13 -6.33
C GLU A 97 7.05 5.95 -7.68
N VAL A 98 6.45 5.15 -8.56
CA VAL A 98 6.94 4.92 -9.91
C VAL A 98 5.89 5.31 -10.94
N MET A 99 6.33 5.95 -12.02
CA MET A 99 5.49 6.28 -13.17
C MET A 99 6.29 6.20 -14.46
N ARG A 100 5.60 6.07 -15.60
CA ARG A 100 6.25 6.37 -16.88
C ARG A 100 6.41 7.87 -17.03
N SER A 101 7.55 8.28 -17.57
CA SER A 101 7.83 9.68 -17.84
C SER A 101 8.44 9.81 -19.23
N VAL A 102 7.96 10.82 -19.96
CA VAL A 102 8.67 11.37 -21.11
C VAL A 102 9.57 12.47 -20.56
N SER A 103 10.79 12.10 -20.18
CA SER A 103 11.80 13.08 -19.79
C SER A 103 12.61 13.49 -21.02
N GLY A 104 13.41 14.56 -20.93
CA GLY A 104 14.31 15.02 -22.02
C GLY A 104 15.33 13.96 -22.52
N HIS A 105 15.33 12.76 -21.92
CA HIS A 105 16.14 11.60 -22.30
C HIS A 105 15.34 10.45 -22.94
N GLY A 106 14.05 10.66 -23.26
CA GLY A 106 13.17 9.67 -23.91
C GLY A 106 12.11 9.06 -22.99
N LEU A 107 11.44 8.02 -23.50
CA LEU A 107 10.45 7.22 -22.77
C LEU A 107 11.14 6.33 -21.74
N GLY A 108 10.86 6.51 -20.44
CA GLY A 108 11.45 5.72 -19.37
C GLY A 108 10.63 5.71 -18.09
N LEU A 109 11.16 5.07 -17.04
CA LEU A 109 10.59 5.12 -15.70
C LEU A 109 11.15 6.31 -14.93
N THR A 110 10.31 6.94 -14.12
CA THR A 110 10.73 7.85 -13.04
C THR A 110 10.37 7.19 -11.72
N LEU A 111 11.35 7.05 -10.83
CA LEU A 111 11.20 6.51 -9.50
C LEU A 111 11.56 7.59 -8.47
N CYS A 112 10.63 7.91 -7.58
CA CYS A 112 10.86 8.74 -6.41
C CYS A 112 10.73 7.86 -5.17
N TYR A 113 11.76 7.77 -4.32
CA TYR A 113 11.76 6.80 -3.23
C TYR A 113 12.48 7.29 -1.97
N SER A 114 12.20 6.58 -0.88
CA SER A 114 12.88 6.65 0.41
C SER A 114 13.48 5.28 0.75
N GLN A 115 14.67 5.29 1.35
CA GLN A 115 15.29 4.15 2.04
C GLN A 115 15.34 4.35 3.57
N LEU A 116 14.76 5.44 4.05
CA LEU A 116 14.68 5.74 5.47
C LEU A 116 13.45 5.03 6.04
N PHE A 117 13.63 3.78 6.48
CA PHE A 117 12.58 3.02 7.17
C PHE A 117 12.46 3.49 8.61
N SER A 118 11.84 4.65 8.81
CA SER A 118 11.41 5.11 10.13
C SER A 118 10.05 4.49 10.47
N GLN A 119 9.56 4.68 11.70
CA GLN A 119 8.21 4.25 12.12
C GLN A 119 7.07 4.99 11.41
N TRP A 120 7.38 5.82 10.40
CA TRP A 120 6.46 6.70 9.69
C TRP A 120 5.62 5.94 8.67
N THR A 121 4.44 6.51 8.38
CA THR A 121 3.57 6.05 7.30
C THR A 121 4.14 6.43 5.94
N CYS A 122 3.70 5.77 4.87
CA CYS A 122 4.21 6.05 3.53
C CYS A 122 4.08 7.53 3.14
N ARG A 123 2.91 8.11 3.42
CA ARG A 123 2.63 9.54 3.21
C ARG A 123 3.58 10.46 3.98
N GLU A 124 3.99 10.10 5.18
CA GLU A 124 4.90 10.91 6.00
C GLU A 124 6.34 10.82 5.50
N GLU A 125 6.77 9.65 5.04
CA GLU A 125 8.08 9.45 4.42
C GLU A 125 8.20 10.20 3.09
N MET A 126 7.13 10.20 2.27
CA MET A 126 7.09 10.94 1.00
C MET A 126 7.02 12.47 1.15
N ARG A 127 6.91 12.99 2.38
CA ARG A 127 7.00 14.43 2.67
C ARG A 127 8.38 14.86 3.14
N GLN A 128 9.31 13.92 3.29
CA GLN A 128 10.63 14.21 3.82
C GLN A 128 11.50 14.88 2.74
N PRO A 129 12.37 15.83 3.13
CA PRO A 129 13.25 16.54 2.19
C PRO A 129 14.34 15.64 1.56
N LYS A 130 14.42 14.35 1.93
CA LYS A 130 15.48 13.41 1.53
C LYS A 130 15.00 12.35 0.52
N LEU A 131 13.97 12.64 -0.27
CA LEU A 131 13.59 11.73 -1.35
C LEU A 131 14.65 11.70 -2.43
N ILE A 132 14.91 10.50 -2.94
CA ILE A 132 15.83 10.29 -4.05
C ILE A 132 15.00 10.05 -5.31
N THR A 133 15.30 10.78 -6.37
CA THR A 133 14.67 10.59 -7.67
C THR A 133 15.66 9.98 -8.65
N LYS A 134 15.23 8.95 -9.35
CA LYS A 134 15.97 8.23 -10.39
C LYS A 134 15.16 8.15 -11.66
N HIS A 135 15.84 8.11 -12.80
CA HIS A 135 15.21 8.12 -14.13
C HIS A 135 15.79 7.01 -15.03
N GLY A 136 14.98 6.57 -15.99
CA GLY A 136 15.42 5.67 -17.06
C GLY A 136 16.05 4.38 -16.54
N LEU A 137 17.25 4.08 -17.01
CA LEU A 137 17.99 2.87 -16.64
C LEU A 137 18.35 2.81 -15.15
N GLU A 138 18.59 3.95 -14.50
CA GLU A 138 18.88 3.96 -13.06
C GLU A 138 17.64 3.57 -12.24
N ALA A 139 16.46 4.06 -12.62
CA ALA A 139 15.20 3.67 -11.98
C ALA A 139 14.91 2.18 -12.20
N ASP A 140 15.13 1.68 -13.42
CA ASP A 140 14.94 0.28 -13.78
C ASP A 140 15.85 -0.66 -12.98
N ALA A 141 17.15 -0.34 -12.91
CA ALA A 141 18.13 -1.09 -12.14
C ALA A 141 17.80 -1.08 -10.64
N MET A 142 17.39 0.06 -10.10
CA MET A 142 16.97 0.18 -8.71
C MET A 142 15.75 -0.70 -8.41
N LEU A 143 14.72 -0.67 -9.27
CA LEU A 143 13.54 -1.51 -9.08
C LEU A 143 13.90 -3.00 -9.13
N LYS A 144 14.72 -3.43 -10.10
CA LYS A 144 15.20 -4.83 -10.20
C LYS A 144 16.03 -5.29 -9.01
N GLN A 145 16.72 -4.36 -8.33
CA GLN A 145 17.50 -4.69 -7.14
C GLN A 145 16.61 -5.03 -5.93
N PHE A 146 15.46 -4.37 -5.80
CA PHE A 146 14.63 -4.43 -4.59
C PHE A 146 13.32 -5.20 -4.75
N LEU A 147 12.78 -5.31 -5.96
CA LEU A 147 11.56 -6.08 -6.24
C LEU A 147 11.96 -7.49 -6.64
N ASP A 148 11.20 -8.49 -6.17
CA ASP A 148 11.28 -9.83 -6.76
C ASP A 148 10.77 -9.82 -8.20
N GLU A 149 11.11 -10.86 -8.96
CA GLU A 149 10.80 -10.97 -10.40
C GLU A 149 9.31 -10.70 -10.69
N ARG A 150 8.40 -11.30 -9.91
CA ARG A 150 6.96 -11.12 -10.07
C ARG A 150 6.50 -9.71 -9.76
N SER A 151 7.02 -9.11 -8.69
CA SER A 151 6.70 -7.72 -8.32
C SER A 151 7.19 -6.75 -9.37
N TYR A 152 8.39 -6.98 -9.90
CA TYR A 152 8.97 -6.14 -10.95
C TYR A 152 8.16 -6.23 -12.24
N ASP A 153 7.87 -7.45 -12.72
CA ASP A 153 7.07 -7.65 -13.93
C ASP A 153 5.68 -7.02 -13.79
N TRP A 154 5.01 -7.24 -12.65
CA TRP A 154 3.69 -6.64 -12.42
C TRP A 154 3.74 -5.11 -12.33
N MET A 155 4.79 -4.54 -11.74
CA MET A 155 4.98 -3.08 -11.73
C MET A 155 5.11 -2.54 -13.17
N ARG A 156 5.81 -3.25 -14.06
CA ARG A 156 5.90 -2.88 -15.49
C ARG A 156 4.53 -2.94 -16.15
N GLU A 157 3.77 -4.00 -15.89
CA GLU A 157 2.40 -4.14 -16.40
C GLU A 157 1.48 -3.03 -15.92
N LEU A 158 1.54 -2.63 -14.64
CA LEU A 158 0.80 -1.48 -14.11
C LEU A 158 1.15 -0.19 -14.87
N CYS A 159 2.45 0.03 -15.10
CA CYS A 159 2.92 1.18 -15.87
C CYS A 159 2.48 1.13 -17.35
N ASP A 160 2.25 -0.05 -17.93
CA ASP A 160 1.74 -0.21 -19.30
C ASP A 160 0.21 -0.03 -19.38
N MET A 161 -0.53 -0.59 -18.43
CA MET A 161 -1.99 -0.47 -18.35
C MET A 161 -2.46 0.96 -18.03
N TYR A 162 -1.68 1.66 -17.20
CA TYR A 162 -1.97 3.01 -16.71
C TYR A 162 -0.75 3.93 -16.94
N PRO A 163 -0.48 4.32 -18.19
CA PRO A 163 0.76 5.01 -18.57
C PRO A 163 0.96 6.38 -17.94
N GLU A 164 -0.12 7.04 -17.51
CA GLU A 164 -0.08 8.35 -16.84
C GLU A 164 -0.19 8.22 -15.32
N ALA A 165 -0.28 6.99 -14.79
CA ALA A 165 -0.46 6.76 -13.37
C ALA A 165 0.85 6.85 -12.60
N VAL A 166 0.72 7.33 -11.37
CA VAL A 166 1.69 7.07 -10.31
C VAL A 166 1.28 5.81 -9.57
N THR A 167 2.20 4.86 -9.48
CA THR A 167 2.08 3.65 -8.65
C THR A 167 2.89 3.81 -7.38
N GLU A 168 2.21 3.85 -6.24
CA GLU A 168 2.81 3.87 -4.90
C GLU A 168 2.98 2.44 -4.40
N PHE A 169 4.16 2.12 -3.88
CA PHE A 169 4.49 0.78 -3.44
C PHE A 169 5.46 0.75 -2.25
N THR A 170 5.46 -0.37 -1.54
CA THR A 170 6.51 -0.73 -0.57
C THR A 170 6.99 -2.14 -0.86
N SER A 171 8.30 -2.32 -0.96
CA SER A 171 8.96 -3.63 -1.04
C SER A 171 9.56 -4.03 0.31
N PHE A 172 9.74 -5.34 0.47
CA PHE A 172 10.23 -6.01 1.65
C PHE A 172 11.27 -7.06 1.27
N ASP A 173 12.15 -7.45 2.19
CA ASP A 173 13.08 -8.57 1.99
C ASP A 173 12.42 -9.96 2.24
N CYS A 174 11.09 -9.99 2.37
CA CYS A 174 10.28 -11.19 2.54
C CYS A 174 8.97 -11.10 1.78
N ARG A 175 8.32 -12.26 1.62
CA ARG A 175 6.99 -12.37 0.99
C ARG A 175 5.91 -11.78 1.91
N VAL A 176 5.01 -11.01 1.31
CA VAL A 176 3.91 -10.27 1.96
C VAL A 176 2.66 -10.29 1.07
N GLY A 177 1.54 -9.83 1.63
CA GLY A 177 0.30 -9.60 0.88
C GLY A 177 -0.39 -10.87 0.38
N SER A 178 -1.49 -10.68 -0.35
CA SER A 178 -2.39 -11.76 -0.80
C SER A 178 -1.77 -12.68 -1.86
N PHE A 179 -0.78 -12.22 -2.61
CA PHE A 179 -0.11 -13.02 -3.66
C PHE A 179 1.26 -13.56 -3.22
N GLY A 180 1.71 -13.24 -2.00
CA GLY A 180 2.97 -13.74 -1.47
C GLY A 180 4.19 -13.25 -2.25
N TRP A 181 4.13 -12.05 -2.81
CA TRP A 181 5.27 -11.36 -3.43
C TRP A 181 5.96 -10.47 -2.41
N ASN A 182 7.14 -9.96 -2.72
CA ASN A 182 7.87 -9.09 -1.80
C ASN A 182 7.41 -7.62 -1.81
N THR A 183 6.45 -7.25 -2.65
CA THR A 183 6.01 -5.86 -2.82
C THR A 183 4.52 -5.72 -2.67
N LEU A 184 4.07 -4.66 -1.98
CA LEU A 184 2.67 -4.24 -1.90
C LEU A 184 2.47 -3.00 -2.75
N PHE A 185 1.43 -3.01 -3.57
CA PHE A 185 1.01 -1.86 -4.36
C PHE A 185 -0.14 -1.17 -3.64
N TRP A 186 0.13 0.03 -3.11
CA TRP A 186 -0.79 0.76 -2.25
C TRP A 186 -1.84 1.53 -3.04
N GLU A 187 -1.39 2.20 -4.11
CA GLU A 187 -2.22 3.11 -4.87
C GLU A 187 -1.71 3.19 -6.31
N VAL A 188 -2.63 3.11 -7.26
CA VAL A 188 -2.40 3.44 -8.68
C VAL A 188 -3.34 4.59 -8.99
N ARG A 189 -2.80 5.78 -9.27
CA ARG A 189 -3.59 7.02 -9.31
C ARG A 189 -3.22 7.94 -10.48
N ASN A 190 -4.26 8.55 -11.05
CA ASN A 190 -4.19 9.62 -12.08
C ASN A 190 -5.01 10.86 -11.68
N TYR A 191 -5.59 10.87 -10.48
CA TYR A 191 -6.57 11.86 -10.01
C TYR A 191 -6.00 12.83 -8.97
#